data_AF-A0A496A8D3-F1
#
_entry.id   AF-A0A496A8D3-F1
#
_cell.length_a   1.000
_cell.length_b   1.000
_cell.length_c   1.000
_cell.angle_alpha   90.00
_cell.angle_beta   90.00
_cell.angle_gamma   90.00
#
_symmetry.space_group_name_H-M   'P 1'
#
loop_
_entity.id
_entity.type
_entity.pdbx_description
1 polymer ?
#
loop_
_entity_poly.entity_id
_entity_poly.type
_entity_poly.pdbx_seq_one_letter_code
_entity_poly.pdbx_strand_id
1 'polypeptide(L)'
;MQHVDPYVVHQIAMSLFGDRYIIIYENTIQFHNHCYYVRRINTPEHEYRGYYYLEDANTGLAMSSDVDFAPPGTYGVIFDPQTGDIVGCEITPQH
;
A
#
# COMPACT_ATOMS: atom_id res chain seq x y z
N MET A 1 12.81 5.35 9.80
CA MET A 1 12.09 4.57 8.76
C MET A 1 11.90 3.16 9.30
N GLN A 2 10.67 2.65 9.29
CA GLN A 2 10.38 1.28 9.71
C GLN A 2 10.95 0.36 8.63
N HIS A 3 11.77 -0.63 9.00
CA HIS A 3 12.32 -1.57 8.04
C HIS A 3 11.19 -2.46 7.52
N VAL A 4 10.90 -2.38 6.22
CA VAL A 4 9.96 -3.27 5.54
C VAL A 4 10.79 -4.31 4.81
N ASP A 5 10.40 -5.58 4.94
CA ASP A 5 11.10 -6.67 4.25
C ASP A 5 11.04 -6.45 2.72
N PRO A 6 12.18 -6.36 2.02
CA PRO A 6 12.22 -6.18 0.57
C PRO A 6 11.43 -7.27 -0.19
N TYR A 7 11.36 -8.49 0.35
CA TYR A 7 10.55 -9.56 -0.22
C TYR A 7 9.06 -9.17 -0.24
N VAL A 8 8.54 -8.65 0.87
CA VAL A 8 7.13 -8.26 0.98
C VAL A 8 6.82 -7.06 0.09
N VAL A 9 7.74 -6.08 -0.01
CA VAL A 9 7.59 -4.96 -0.95
C VAL A 9 7.48 -5.46 -2.39
N HIS A 10 8.32 -6.43 -2.77
CA HIS A 10 8.25 -7.06 -4.08
C HIS A 10 6.92 -7.79 -4.30
N GLN A 11 6.45 -8.59 -3.33
CA GLN A 11 5.16 -9.27 -3.44
C GLN A 11 3.99 -8.30 -3.56
N ILE A 12 3.95 -7.23 -2.77
CA ILE A 12 2.91 -6.19 -2.88
C ILE A 12 2.86 -5.61 -4.29
N ALA A 13 4.03 -5.30 -4.87
CA ALA A 13 4.11 -4.76 -6.22
C ALA A 13 3.60 -5.78 -7.24
N MET A 14 3.94 -7.06 -7.10
CA MET A 14 3.46 -8.12 -7.99
C MET A 14 1.95 -8.38 -7.86
N SER A 15 1.41 -8.40 -6.63
CA SER A 15 -0.02 -8.60 -6.36
C SER A 15 -0.89 -7.53 -7.02
N LEU A 16 -0.40 -6.29 -7.10
CA LEU A 16 -1.17 -5.16 -7.58
C LEU A 16 -0.87 -4.81 -9.05
N PHE A 17 0.40 -4.85 -9.43
CA PHE A 17 0.85 -4.39 -10.74
C PHE A 17 1.15 -5.52 -11.72
N GLY A 18 1.28 -6.77 -11.25
CA GLY A 18 1.59 -7.91 -12.10
C GLY A 18 2.95 -7.73 -12.80
N ASP A 19 2.97 -7.97 -14.10
CA ASP A 19 4.15 -7.88 -14.98
C ASP A 19 4.35 -6.49 -15.60
N ARG A 20 3.57 -5.48 -15.18
CA ARG A 20 3.70 -4.11 -15.65
C ARG A 20 5.06 -3.50 -15.26
N TYR A 21 5.50 -2.49 -16.01
CA TYR A 21 6.75 -1.80 -15.70
C TYR A 21 6.65 -1.08 -14.34
N ILE A 22 7.37 -1.62 -13.36
CA ILE A 22 7.49 -1.10 -12.00
C ILE A 22 8.95 -0.91 -11.64
N ILE A 23 9.25 0.10 -10.84
CA ILE A 23 10.56 0.27 -10.21
C ILE A 23 10.37 0.12 -8.70
N ILE A 24 11.16 -0.75 -8.07
CA ILE A 24 11.18 -0.92 -6.62
C ILE A 24 12.51 -0.42 -6.09
N TYR A 25 12.45 0.50 -5.13
CA TYR A 25 13.61 1.02 -4.43
C TYR A 25 13.32 1.06 -2.93
N GLU A 26 13.98 0.20 -2.17
CA GLU A 26 13.71 0.03 -0.72
C GLU A 26 12.23 -0.25 -0.44
N ASN A 27 11.54 0.65 0.26
CA ASN A 27 10.10 0.55 0.56
C ASN A 27 9.24 1.41 -0.38
N THR A 28 9.79 1.83 -1.53
CA THR A 28 9.09 2.63 -2.53
C THR A 28 8.82 1.80 -3.79
N ILE A 29 7.60 1.91 -4.30
CA ILE A 29 7.17 1.34 -5.58
C ILE A 29 6.78 2.49 -6.49
N GLN A 30 7.46 2.63 -7.62
CA GLN A 30 7.08 3.58 -8.66
C GLN A 30 6.31 2.86 -9.77
N PHE A 31 5.14 3.40 -10.10
CA PHE A 31 4.27 2.93 -11.17
C PHE A 31 3.68 4.12 -11.91
N HIS A 32 3.87 4.17 -13.23
CA HIS A 32 3.54 5.35 -14.05
C HIS A 32 4.16 6.63 -13.47
N ASN A 33 3.32 7.62 -13.12
CA ASN A 33 3.71 8.92 -12.58
C ASN A 33 3.61 8.98 -11.05
N HIS A 34 3.37 7.84 -10.40
CA HIS A 34 3.18 7.75 -8.96
C HIS A 34 4.34 7.02 -8.31
N CYS A 35 4.77 7.55 -7.16
CA CYS A 35 5.68 6.88 -6.25
C CYS A 35 4.90 6.58 -4.98
N TYR A 36 4.79 5.30 -4.64
CA TYR A 36 4.08 4.84 -3.45
C TYR A 36 5.07 4.39 -2.39
N TYR A 37 4.86 4.82 -1.14
CA TYR A 37 5.52 4.25 0.01
C TYR A 37 4.70 3.05 0.52
N VAL A 38 5.35 1.92 0.72
CA VAL A 38 4.77 0.82 1.51
C VAL A 38 4.77 1.26 2.97
N ARG A 39 3.56 1.46 3.51
CA ARG A 39 3.32 1.97 4.87
C ARG A 39 2.56 0.94 5.68
N ARG A 40 2.79 0.95 7.00
CA ARG A 40 2.12 0.05 7.94
C ARG A 40 0.95 0.76 8.60
N ILE A 41 -0.20 0.09 8.66
CA ILE A 41 -1.38 0.57 9.37
C ILE A 41 -1.09 0.52 10.87
N ASN A 42 -1.04 1.69 11.52
CA ASN A 42 -0.74 1.81 12.95
C ASN A 42 -1.91 2.34 13.79
N THR A 43 -3.06 2.66 13.17
CA THR A 43 -4.27 3.08 13.91
C THR A 43 -4.61 2.04 14.98
N PRO A 44 -4.74 2.45 16.25
CA PRO A 44 -5.21 1.57 17.31
C PRO A 44 -6.57 0.96 16.97
N GLU A 45 -6.79 -0.29 17.34
CA GLU A 45 -8.08 -1.00 17.18
C GLU A 45 -8.57 -1.22 15.73
N HIS A 46 -7.81 -0.75 14.73
CA HIS A 46 -8.11 -1.03 13.33
C HIS A 46 -8.03 -2.53 13.05
N GLU A 47 -9.00 -3.07 12.31
CA GLU A 47 -9.06 -4.49 11.94
C GLU A 47 -7.75 -4.97 11.29
N TYR A 48 -7.20 -4.14 10.40
CA TYR A 48 -5.96 -4.41 9.69
C TYR A 48 -4.72 -3.79 10.34
N ARG A 49 -4.73 -3.53 11.65
CA ARG A 49 -3.55 -3.00 12.34
C ARG A 49 -2.35 -3.92 12.13
N GLY A 50 -1.24 -3.34 11.64
CA GLY A 50 -0.02 -4.06 11.34
C GLY A 50 0.10 -4.58 9.91
N TYR A 51 -0.94 -4.44 9.08
CA TYR A 51 -0.91 -4.72 7.64
C TYR A 51 -0.32 -3.55 6.86
N TYR A 52 -0.05 -3.76 5.57
CA TYR A 52 0.51 -2.73 4.71
C TYR A 52 -0.54 -2.07 3.82
N TYR A 53 -0.27 -0.82 3.43
CA TYR A 53 -0.97 -0.08 2.39
C TYR A 53 0.03 0.73 1.56
N LEU A 54 -0.41 1.23 0.40
CA LEU A 54 0.39 2.08 -0.47
C LEU A 54 -0.04 3.54 -0.31
N GLU A 55 0.86 4.39 0.18
CA GLU A 55 0.68 5.84 0.33
C GLU A 55 1.39 6.57 -0.81
N ASP A 56 0.66 7.35 -1.62
CA ASP A 56 1.27 8.15 -2.68
C ASP A 56 2.10 9.29 -2.11
N ALA A 57 3.34 9.41 -2.60
CA ALA A 57 4.33 10.35 -2.09
C ALA A 57 3.99 11.82 -2.36
N ASN A 58 3.14 12.11 -3.36
CA ASN A 58 2.79 13.48 -3.75
C ASN A 58 1.56 13.99 -2.99
N THR A 59 0.57 13.12 -2.78
CA THR A 59 -0.74 13.46 -2.23
C THR A 59 -0.88 13.05 -0.77
N GLY A 60 -0.10 12.06 -0.31
CA GLY A 60 -0.26 11.44 1.01
C GLY A 60 -1.53 10.59 1.13
N LEU A 61 -2.23 10.31 0.03
CA LEU A 61 -3.44 9.49 0.02
C LEU A 61 -3.09 8.03 -0.23
N ALA A 62 -3.91 7.13 0.35
CA ALA A 62 -3.78 5.72 0.08
C ALA A 62 -4.29 5.39 -1.32
N MET A 63 -3.66 4.41 -1.97
CA MET A 63 -4.08 3.90 -3.27
C MET A 63 -5.28 2.95 -3.11
N SER A 64 -6.38 3.18 -3.84
CA SER A 64 -7.55 2.28 -3.83
C SER A 64 -7.63 1.40 -5.08
N SER A 65 -7.09 1.87 -6.20
CA SER A 65 -6.96 1.14 -7.47
C SER A 65 -5.71 1.63 -8.21
N ASP A 66 -5.43 1.08 -9.39
CA ASP A 66 -4.31 1.52 -10.23
C ASP A 66 -4.45 2.93 -10.82
N VAL A 67 -5.64 3.55 -10.68
CA VAL A 67 -5.94 4.91 -11.18
C VAL A 67 -6.57 5.82 -10.12
N ASP A 68 -7.05 5.29 -9.00
CA ASP A 68 -7.79 6.04 -7.98
C ASP A 68 -7.09 6.04 -6.61
N PHE A 69 -7.35 7.12 -5.86
CA PHE A 69 -6.99 7.23 -4.45
C PHE A 69 -8.19 6.98 -3.55
N ALA A 70 -7.92 6.42 -2.38
CA ALA A 70 -8.87 6.32 -1.30
C ALA A 70 -9.08 7.70 -0.64
N PRO A 71 -10.25 7.98 -0.04
CA PRO A 71 -10.49 9.21 0.69
C PRO A 71 -9.48 9.44 1.83
N PRO A 72 -9.22 10.70 2.22
CA PRO A 72 -8.37 10.98 3.36
C PRO A 72 -8.82 10.24 4.62
N GLY A 73 -7.86 9.66 5.35
CA GLY A 73 -8.12 8.91 6.59
C GLY A 73 -8.47 7.44 6.38
N THR A 74 -8.43 6.94 5.15
CA THR A 74 -8.61 5.51 4.82
C THR A 74 -7.31 4.89 4.31
N TYR A 75 -7.26 3.57 4.28
CA TYR A 75 -6.06 2.81 3.90
C TYR A 75 -6.06 2.22 2.49
N GLY A 76 -7.13 2.39 1.70
CA GLY A 76 -7.15 1.89 0.32
C GLY A 76 -6.94 0.38 0.26
N VAL A 77 -6.16 -0.12 -0.70
CA VAL A 77 -5.82 -1.55 -0.79
C VAL A 77 -4.90 -1.97 0.36
N ILE A 78 -5.26 -3.07 1.01
CA ILE A 78 -4.59 -3.58 2.20
C ILE A 78 -3.89 -4.89 1.86
N PHE A 79 -2.63 -5.00 2.27
CA PHE A 79 -1.75 -6.12 1.97
C PHE A 79 -1.32 -6.87 3.22
N ASP A 80 -1.32 -8.20 3.13
CA ASP A 80 -0.81 -9.09 4.17
C ASP A 80 0.68 -8.81 4.46
N PRO A 81 1.08 -8.68 5.73
CA PRO A 81 2.45 -8.35 6.08
C PRO A 81 3.47 -9.49 5.90
N GLN A 82 3.02 -10.72 5.69
CA GLN A 82 3.86 -11.90 5.48
C GLN A 82 3.93 -12.27 3.99
N THR A 83 2.81 -12.22 3.29
CA THR A 83 2.72 -12.68 1.89
C THR A 83 2.72 -11.55 0.87
N GLY A 84 2.29 -10.34 1.25
CA GLY A 84 2.06 -9.24 0.31
C GLY A 84 0.80 -9.41 -0.56
N ASP A 85 -0.06 -10.38 -0.24
CA ASP A 85 -1.33 -10.59 -0.93
C ASP A 85 -2.34 -9.50 -0.55
N ILE A 86 -3.25 -9.19 -1.48
CA ILE A 86 -4.37 -8.29 -1.22
C ILE A 86 -5.39 -9.02 -0.33
N VAL A 87 -5.66 -8.47 0.85
CA VAL A 87 -6.61 -9.06 1.83
C VAL A 87 -7.86 -8.21 2.03
N GLY A 88 -7.83 -6.94 1.62
CA GLY A 88 -8.95 -6.02 1.79
C GLY A 88 -8.78 -4.72 1.02
N CYS A 89 -9.84 -3.91 1.01
CA CYS A 89 -9.81 -2.55 0.48
C CYS A 89 -10.72 -1.66 1.32
N GLU A 90 -10.20 -0.53 1.78
CA GLU A 90 -10.89 0.43 2.62
C GLU A 90 -11.00 1.79 1.90
N ILE A 91 -12.20 2.10 1.43
CA ILE A 91 -12.51 3.35 0.73
C ILE A 91 -13.59 4.17 1.45
N THR A 92 -13.99 3.76 2.65
CA THR A 92 -14.94 4.46 3.50
C THR A 92 -14.34 4.55 4.89
N PRO A 93 -14.26 5.76 5.50
CA PRO A 93 -13.70 5.91 6.84
C PRO A 93 -14.46 5.04 7.85
N GLN A 94 -13.73 4.24 8.62
CA GLN A 94 -14.30 3.58 9.79
C GLN A 94 -14.49 4.64 10.89
N HIS A 95 -15.73 4.82 11.33
CA HIS A 95 -16.15 5.82 12.33
C HIS A 95 -15.89 5.37 13.76
#